data_AF-A0A8T4HZA8-F1
#
_entry.id   AF-A0A8T4HZA8-F1
#
_cell.length_a   1.000
_cell.length_b   1.000
_cell.length_c   1.000
_cell.angle_alpha   90.00
_cell.angle_beta   90.00
_cell.angle_gamma   90.00
#
_symmetry.space_group_name_H-M   'P 1'
#
loop_
_entity.id
_entity.type
_entity.pdbx_description
1 polymer ?
#
loop_
_entity_poly.entity_id
_entity_poly.type
_entity_poly.pdbx_seq_one_letter_code
_entity_poly.pdbx_strand_id
1 'polypeptide(L)'
;FGLAPDDRLVTLYLPDQTIHAVEEDGGWVVIDRDVHNLGGVPVIRMANRQRTADRGGKSEITPEVMSITVAACRRLRGMEVAA
;
A
#
# COMPACT_ATOMS: atom_id res chain seq x y z
N PHE A 1 17.99 0.08 7.54
CA PHE A 1 18.28 1.38 6.92
C PHE A 1 18.56 2.51 7.90
N GLY A 2 18.34 2.36 9.23
CA GLY A 2 18.69 3.44 10.18
C GLY A 2 17.79 4.67 10.09
N LEU A 3 16.57 4.49 9.59
CA LEU A 3 15.62 5.56 9.30
C LEU A 3 14.92 6.05 10.57
N ALA A 4 14.66 7.34 10.64
CA ALA A 4 13.82 7.98 11.64
C ALA A 4 12.33 7.88 11.25
N PRO A 5 11.39 8.00 12.23
CA PRO A 5 9.96 7.92 11.95
C PRO A 5 9.43 8.98 10.98
N ASP A 6 10.07 10.15 10.94
CA ASP A 6 9.66 11.29 10.12
C ASP A 6 10.35 11.30 8.74
N ASP A 7 11.23 10.33 8.46
CA ASP A 7 11.90 10.23 7.17
C ASP A 7 10.89 9.93 6.08
N ARG A 8 10.94 10.73 5.01
CA ARG A 8 10.04 10.54 3.89
C ARG A 8 10.59 9.50 2.93
N LEU A 9 9.85 8.40 2.77
CA LEU A 9 10.21 7.29 1.91
C LEU A 9 9.42 7.31 0.60
N VAL A 10 10.07 6.86 -0.47
CA VAL A 10 9.43 6.63 -1.76
C VAL A 10 9.88 5.29 -2.34
N THR A 11 8.97 4.64 -3.06
CA THR A 11 9.26 3.46 -3.85
C THR A 11 8.99 3.75 -5.32
N LEU A 12 10.00 3.55 -6.16
CA LEU A 12 9.88 3.66 -7.62
C LEU A 12 9.89 2.25 -8.22
N TYR A 13 8.79 1.89 -8.88
CA TYR A 13 8.65 0.62 -9.57
C TYR A 13 9.06 0.75 -11.04
N LEU A 14 10.04 -0.04 -11.48
CA LEU A 14 10.47 -0.16 -12.87
C LEU A 14 10.25 -1.60 -13.37
N PRO A 15 10.33 -1.85 -14.70
CA PRO A 15 10.11 -3.18 -15.26
C PRO A 15 11.01 -4.30 -14.70
N ASP A 16 12.27 -3.96 -14.40
CA ASP A 16 13.28 -4.93 -13.99
C ASP A 16 13.81 -4.72 -12.57
N GLN A 17 13.38 -3.65 -11.92
CA GLN A 17 13.80 -3.36 -10.55
C GLN A 17 12.79 -2.51 -9.78
N THR A 18 12.79 -2.65 -8.47
CA THR A 18 12.11 -1.76 -7.53
C THR A 18 13.15 -0.99 -6.73
N ILE A 19 13.02 0.33 -6.67
CA ILE A 19 13.97 1.22 -6.01
C ILE A 19 13.30 1.83 -4.78
N HIS A 20 13.96 1.73 -3.62
CA HIS A 20 13.56 2.43 -2.42
C HIS A 20 14.50 3.62 -2.18
N ALA A 21 13.93 4.78 -1.88
CA ALA A 21 14.68 6.00 -1.62
C ALA A 21 14.11 6.77 -0.43
N VAL A 22 14.98 7.56 0.20
CA VAL A 22 14.65 8.46 1.30
C VAL A 22 14.94 9.90 0.87
N GLU A 23 14.15 10.84 1.37
CA GLU A 23 14.40 12.27 1.19
C GLU A 23 15.53 12.72 2.11
N GLU A 24 16.64 13.20 1.54
CA GLU A 24 17.80 13.75 2.25
C GLU A 24 18.21 15.06 1.58
N ASP A 25 18.37 16.13 2.37
CA ASP A 25 18.82 17.46 1.93
C ASP A 25 18.06 18.03 0.70
N GLY A 26 16.76 17.73 0.60
CA GLY A 26 15.90 18.18 -0.51
C GLY A 26 16.08 17.37 -1.81
N GLY A 27 16.83 16.27 -1.77
CA GLY A 27 16.97 15.28 -2.83
C GLY A 27 16.49 13.90 -2.41
N TRP A 28 16.54 12.95 -3.34
CA TRP A 28 16.21 11.54 -3.08
C TRP A 28 17.46 10.69 -3.16
N VAL A 29 17.78 10.00 -2.06
CA VAL A 29 18.91 9.08 -1.97
C VAL A 29 18.40 7.66 -1.99
N VAL A 30 18.94 6.84 -2.91
CA VAL A 30 18.55 5.45 -3.04
C VAL A 30 19.18 4.63 -1.91
N ILE A 31 18.33 3.99 -1.12
CA ILE A 31 18.74 3.16 0.02
C ILE A 31 18.72 1.67 -0.32
N ASP A 32 17.94 1.27 -1.32
CA ASP A 32 17.84 -0.12 -1.75
C ASP A 32 17.38 -0.27 -3.21
N ARG A 33 17.79 -1.36 -3.84
CA ARG A 33 17.35 -1.79 -5.18
C ARG A 33 17.12 -3.29 -5.21
N ASP A 34 15.88 -3.67 -5.48
CA ASP A 34 15.51 -5.06 -5.77
C ASP A 34 15.49 -5.27 -7.28
N VAL A 35 16.49 -5.96 -7.83
CA VAL A 35 16.62 -6.24 -9.27
C VAL A 35 16.01 -7.61 -9.58
N HIS A 36 14.74 -7.60 -9.98
CA HIS A 36 13.93 -8.79 -10.19
C HIS A 36 13.82 -9.24 -11.67
N ASN A 37 14.17 -8.39 -12.64
CA ASN A 37 14.16 -8.69 -14.09
C ASN A 37 12.82 -9.28 -14.59
N LEU A 38 11.71 -8.68 -14.18
CA LEU A 38 10.37 -9.18 -14.53
C LEU A 38 9.93 -8.74 -15.94
N GLY A 39 10.61 -7.79 -16.56
CA GLY A 39 10.20 -7.19 -17.84
C GLY A 39 8.94 -6.33 -17.74
N GLY A 40 8.45 -6.04 -16.54
CA GLY A 40 7.20 -5.31 -16.29
C GLY A 40 7.08 -4.83 -14.85
N VAL A 41 6.32 -3.75 -14.66
CA VAL A 41 6.13 -3.15 -13.33
C VAL A 41 5.34 -4.13 -12.43
N PRO A 42 5.80 -4.43 -11.21
CA PRO A 42 5.18 -5.45 -10.35
C PRO A 42 3.81 -5.05 -9.79
N VAL A 43 3.43 -3.77 -9.87
CA VAL A 43 2.17 -3.25 -9.36
C VAL A 43 1.26 -2.85 -10.50
N ILE A 44 0.13 -3.56 -10.63
CA ILE A 44 -0.92 -3.27 -11.62
C ILE A 44 -2.23 -3.03 -10.87
N ARG A 45 -3.02 -2.08 -11.36
CA ARG A 45 -4.35 -1.82 -10.82
C ARG A 45 -5.28 -3.01 -11.10
N MET A 46 -5.90 -3.55 -10.05
CA MET A 46 -7.04 -4.46 -10.17
C MET A 46 -8.36 -3.70 -10.00
N ALA A 47 -8.96 -3.26 -11.10
CA ALA A 47 -10.24 -2.55 -11.08
C ALA A 47 -11.41 -3.55 -11.04
N ASN A 48 -11.96 -3.82 -9.85
CA ASN A 48 -13.12 -4.71 -9.71
C ASN A 48 -14.39 -4.10 -10.33
N ARG A 49 -15.24 -4.91 -10.97
CA ARG A 49 -16.50 -4.48 -11.61
C ARG A 49 -16.39 -3.20 -12.44
N GLN A 50 -15.30 -3.04 -13.18
CA GLN A 50 -15.08 -1.90 -14.08
C GLN A 50 -16.19 -1.79 -15.13
N ARG A 51 -16.64 -0.57 -15.43
CA ARG A 51 -17.62 -0.28 -16.49
C ARG A 51 -17.00 0.63 -17.54
N THR A 52 -17.56 0.67 -18.75
CA THR A 52 -17.06 1.57 -19.81
C THR A 52 -17.06 3.05 -19.38
N ALA A 53 -18.11 3.47 -18.66
CA ALA A 53 -18.24 4.82 -18.13
C ALA A 53 -17.48 5.06 -16.80
N ASP A 54 -17.01 3.99 -16.13
CA ASP A 54 -16.28 4.07 -14.86
C ASP A 54 -15.09 3.10 -14.88
N ARG A 55 -13.92 3.67 -15.20
CA ARG A 55 -12.65 2.95 -15.28
C ARG A 55 -11.98 2.75 -13.91
N GLY A 56 -12.50 3.34 -12.84
CA GLY A 56 -12.04 3.12 -11.47
C GLY A 56 -12.50 1.77 -10.92
N GLY A 57 -13.68 1.32 -11.35
CA GLY A 57 -14.33 0.14 -10.82
C GLY A 57 -14.90 0.39 -9.42
N LYS A 58 -15.47 -0.65 -8.82
CA LYS A 58 -16.08 -0.60 -7.49
C LYS A 58 -15.56 -1.73 -6.61
N SER A 59 -14.99 -1.38 -5.46
CA SER A 59 -14.58 -2.36 -4.45
C SER A 59 -15.79 -3.08 -3.85
N GLU A 60 -15.67 -4.39 -3.60
CA GLU A 60 -16.64 -5.10 -2.73
C GLU A 60 -16.40 -4.81 -1.24
N ILE A 61 -15.20 -4.33 -0.89
CA ILE A 61 -14.86 -3.84 0.45
C ILE A 61 -15.41 -2.41 0.55
N THR A 62 -16.72 -2.28 0.70
CA THR A 62 -17.40 -0.99 0.78
C THR A 62 -17.21 -0.34 2.17
N PRO A 63 -17.47 0.97 2.31
CA PRO A 63 -17.44 1.63 3.62
C PRO A 63 -18.34 0.96 4.67
N GLU A 64 -19.50 0.44 4.26
CA GLU A 64 -20.43 -0.26 5.14
C GLU A 64 -19.83 -1.59 5.63
N VAL A 65 -19.27 -2.39 4.72
CA VAL A 65 -18.61 -3.66 5.07
C VAL A 65 -17.41 -3.41 5.99
N MET A 66 -16.58 -2.42 5.69
CA MET A 66 -15.44 -2.05 6.54
C MET A 66 -15.89 -1.61 7.93
N SER A 67 -16.88 -0.71 8.02
CA SER A 67 -17.31 -0.15 9.31
C SER A 67 -17.87 -1.22 10.25
N ILE A 68 -18.72 -2.13 9.75
CA ILE A 68 -19.28 -3.23 10.53
C ILE A 68 -18.17 -4.19 10.97
N THR A 69 -17.28 -4.57 10.05
CA THR A 69 -16.19 -5.52 10.34
C THR A 69 -15.23 -4.94 11.40
N VAL A 70 -14.81 -3.68 11.24
CA VAL A 70 -13.93 -3.01 12.21
C VAL A 70 -14.60 -2.88 13.59
N ALA A 71 -15.89 -2.55 13.64
CA ALA A 71 -16.63 -2.47 14.89
C ALA A 71 -16.71 -3.84 15.60
N ALA A 72 -16.98 -4.91 14.86
CA ALA A 72 -17.00 -6.26 15.39
C ALA A 72 -15.63 -6.66 15.96
N CYS A 73 -14.54 -6.48 15.21
CA CYS A 73 -13.18 -6.77 15.67
C CYS A 73 -12.82 -5.97 16.94
N ARG A 74 -13.15 -4.67 16.98
CA ARG A 74 -12.90 -3.84 18.18
C ARG A 74 -13.71 -4.33 19.38
N ARG A 75 -14.96 -4.77 19.18
CA ARG A 75 -15.82 -5.27 20.26
C ARG A 75 -15.32 -6.60 20.82
N LEU A 76 -14.94 -7.53 19.95
CA LEU A 76 -14.33 -8.81 20.36
C LEU A 76 -13.04 -8.58 21.13
N ARG A 77 -12.14 -7.74 20.62
CA ARG A 77 -10.92 -7.33 21.34
C ARG A 77 -11.22 -6.73 22.71
N GLY A 78 -12.26 -5.89 22.79
CA GLY A 78 -12.69 -5.29 24.06
C GLY A 78 -13.16 -6.32 25.08
N MET A 79 -13.83 -7.39 24.64
CA MET A 79 -14.23 -8.50 25.51
C MET A 79 -13.03 -9.30 25.99
N GLU A 80 -12.07 -9.61 25.11
CA GLU A 80 -10.85 -10.36 25.45
C GLU A 80 -10.00 -9.63 26.50
N VAL A 81 -9.89 -8.29 26.40
CA VAL A 81 -9.11 -7.48 27.36
C VAL A 81 -9.81 -7.33 28.72
N ALA A 82 -11.13 -7.46 28.76
CA ALA A 82 -11.93 -7.30 29.98
C ALA A 82 -12.10 -8.60 30.79
N ALA A 83 -11.75 -9.75 30.19
CA ALA A 83 -11.76 -11.07 30.84
C ALA A 83 -10.50 -11.28 31.68
#